data_AF-U2RBL8-F1
#
_entry.id   AF-U2RBL8-F1
#
_cell.length_a   1.000
_cell.length_b   1.000
_cell.length_c   1.000
_cell.angle_alpha   90.00
_cell.angle_beta   90.00
_cell.angle_gamma   90.00
#
_symmetry.space_group_name_H-M   'P 1'
#
loop_
_entity.id
_entity.type
_entity.pdbx_description
1 polymer ?
#
loop_
_entity_poly.entity_id
_entity_poly.type
_entity_poly.pdbx_seq_one_letter_code
_entity_poly.pdbx_strand_id
1 'polypeptide(L)'
;GLALRAFPDGRGRLPGFVLTRHTPQQLAAAEHPHELPASQTTYLFLDAAQHGLGSRACGPDVWPEFSLRPEARTLRVRFGS
;
A
#
# COMPACT_ATOMS: atom_id res chain seq x y z
N GLY A 1 -7.46 -13.73 16.97
CA GLY A 1 -7.39 -12.37 16.38
C GLY A 1 -7.06 -12.49 14.91
N LEU A 2 -7.36 -11.50 14.06
CA LEU A 2 -7.14 -11.65 12.62
C LEU A 2 -5.69 -12.05 12.30
N ALA A 3 -5.52 -13.22 11.68
CA ALA A 3 -4.23 -13.70 11.20
C ALA A 3 -4.21 -13.67 9.66
N LEU A 4 -3.10 -13.21 9.08
CA LEU A 4 -2.88 -13.21 7.64
C LEU A 4 -1.54 -13.86 7.31
N ARG A 5 -1.54 -14.78 6.35
CA ARG A 5 -0.32 -15.33 5.76
C ARG A 5 -0.31 -15.05 4.26
N ALA A 6 0.73 -14.36 3.79
CA ALA A 6 1.01 -14.17 2.38
C ALA A 6 1.90 -15.31 1.85
N PHE A 7 1.68 -15.68 0.59
CA PHE A 7 2.48 -16.66 -0.13
C PHE A 7 3.08 -16.02 -1.37
N PRO A 8 4.29 -16.44 -1.80
CA PRO A 8 4.89 -15.93 -3.03
C PRO A 8 3.99 -16.20 -4.24
N ASP A 9 4.00 -15.25 -5.17
CA ASP A 9 3.40 -15.43 -6.49
C ASP A 9 4.28 -16.33 -7.39
N GLY A 10 3.85 -16.54 -8.65
CA GLY A 10 4.59 -17.37 -9.61
C GLY A 10 5.99 -16.83 -9.97
N ARG A 11 6.34 -15.61 -9.58
CA ARG A 11 7.67 -14.99 -9.77
C ARG A 11 8.42 -14.82 -8.44
N GLY A 12 7.94 -15.44 -7.36
CA GLY A 12 8.60 -15.43 -6.05
C GLY A 12 8.39 -14.14 -5.24
N ARG A 13 7.47 -13.25 -5.64
CA ARG A 13 7.25 -11.96 -4.97
C ARG A 13 6.21 -12.09 -3.87
N LEU A 14 6.41 -11.34 -2.79
CA LEU A 14 5.44 -11.20 -1.69
C LEU A 14 4.77 -9.82 -1.74
N PRO A 15 3.50 -9.71 -1.32
CA PRO A 15 2.88 -8.41 -1.14
C PRO A 15 3.43 -7.68 0.09
N GLY A 16 3.34 -6.35 0.05
CA GLY A 16 3.44 -5.49 1.22
C GLY A 16 2.06 -5.29 1.89
N PHE A 17 2.04 -4.63 3.05
CA PHE A 17 0.79 -4.22 3.67
C PHE A 17 0.90 -2.88 4.40
N VAL A 18 -0.24 -2.19 4.52
CA VAL A 18 -0.43 -1.02 5.39
C VAL A 18 -1.68 -1.25 6.23
N LEU A 19 -1.58 -1.00 7.54
CA LEU A 19 -2.73 -0.98 8.46
C LEU A 19 -2.92 0.45 8.96
N THR A 20 -4.09 1.03 8.69
CA THR A 20 -4.37 2.45 8.96
C THR A 20 -5.80 2.67 9.42
N ARG A 21 -6.06 3.81 10.07
CA ARG A 21 -7.40 4.24 10.49
C ARG A 21 -8.15 5.01 9.41
N HIS A 22 -7.47 5.46 8.35
CA HIS A 22 -8.04 6.34 7.33
C HIS A 22 -7.70 5.84 5.93
N THR A 23 -8.58 6.08 4.97
CA THR A 23 -8.33 5.70 3.57
C THR A 23 -7.27 6.63 2.94
N PRO A 24 -6.60 6.21 1.85
CA PRO A 24 -5.72 7.09 1.09
C PRO A 24 -6.43 8.36 0.61
N GLN A 25 -7.72 8.29 0.26
CA GLN A 25 -8.51 9.45 -0.15
C GLN A 25 -8.71 10.44 1.00
N GLN A 26 -8.95 9.96 2.22
CA GLN A 26 -9.06 10.81 3.41
C GLN A 26 -7.71 11.46 3.76
N LEU A 27 -6.63 10.66 3.71
CA LEU A 27 -5.27 11.15 3.97
C LEU A 27 -4.83 12.21 2.95
N ALA A 28 -5.19 12.04 1.67
CA ALA A 28 -4.85 12.98 0.62
C ALA A 28 -5.65 14.28 0.67
N ALA A 29 -6.86 14.26 1.26
CA ALA A 29 -7.72 15.43 1.35
C ALA A 29 -7.43 16.32 2.57
N ALA A 30 -6.80 15.78 3.61
CA ALA A 30 -6.44 16.53 4.82
C ALA A 30 -5.10 17.25 4.64
N GLU A 31 -5.05 18.54 4.96
CA GLU A 31 -3.80 19.31 4.98
C GLU A 31 -3.07 19.09 6.32
N HIS A 32 -3.82 18.83 7.39
CA HIS A 32 -3.27 18.59 8.73
C HIS A 32 -3.88 17.35 9.40
N PRO A 33 -3.13 16.60 10.24
CA PRO A 33 -3.63 15.36 10.85
C PRO A 33 -4.91 15.50 11.68
N HIS A 34 -5.17 16.66 12.29
CA HIS A 34 -6.35 16.88 13.13
C HIS A 34 -7.64 17.13 12.31
N GLU A 35 -7.52 17.34 11.00
CA GLU A 35 -8.66 17.50 10.08
C GLU A 35 -9.23 16.14 9.64
N LEU A 36 -8.50 15.04 9.93
CA LEU A 36 -8.96 13.70 9.60
C LEU A 36 -10.27 13.37 10.35
N PRO A 37 -11.25 12.74 9.67
CA PRO A 37 -12.51 12.39 10.29
C PRO A 37 -12.30 11.36 11.40
N ALA A 38 -13.24 11.32 12.35
CA ALA A 38 -13.29 10.24 13.33
C ALA A 38 -13.36 8.88 12.61
N SER A 39 -12.46 7.97 12.98
CA SER A 39 -12.39 6.64 12.38
C SER A 39 -13.13 5.60 13.22
N GLN A 40 -13.97 4.80 12.56
CA GLN A 40 -14.77 3.72 13.18
C GLN A 40 -14.29 2.32 12.78
N THR A 41 -13.26 2.23 11.94
CA THR A 41 -12.77 0.97 11.40
C THR A 41 -11.26 1.00 11.21
N THR A 42 -10.68 -0.15 10.86
CA THR A 42 -9.28 -0.27 10.45
C THR A 42 -9.22 -0.76 9.01
N TYR A 43 -8.44 -0.09 8.19
CA TYR A 43 -8.21 -0.44 6.80
C TYR A 43 -6.90 -1.21 6.67
N LEU A 44 -6.96 -2.37 6.03
CA LEU A 44 -5.80 -3.16 5.61
C LEU A 44 -5.67 -3.07 4.10
N PHE A 45 -4.57 -2.50 3.63
CA PHE A 45 -4.16 -2.51 2.23
C PHE A 45 -3.15 -3.63 2.02
N LEU A 46 -3.37 -4.48 1.02
CA LEU A 46 -2.46 -5.56 0.60
C LEU A 46 -2.00 -5.26 -0.83
N ASP A 47 -0.75 -4.83 -0.96
CA ASP A 47 -0.24 -4.29 -2.21
C ASP A 47 0.70 -5.28 -2.88
N ALA A 48 0.38 -5.70 -4.10
CA ALA A 48 1.26 -6.55 -4.90
C ALA A 48 2.55 -5.82 -5.34
N ALA A 49 2.46 -4.50 -5.48
CA ALA A 49 3.56 -3.59 -5.75
C ALA A 49 3.12 -2.15 -5.40
N GLN A 50 4.07 -1.26 -5.16
CA GLN A 50 3.86 0.17 -4.94
C GLN A 50 4.82 0.96 -5.83
N HIS A 51 4.41 2.17 -6.24
CA HIS A 51 5.28 3.06 -7.01
C HIS A 51 6.40 3.60 -6.12
N GLY A 52 7.64 3.65 -6.63
CA GLY A 52 8.75 4.25 -5.91
C GLY A 52 8.57 5.76 -5.70
N LEU A 53 9.23 6.32 -4.68
CA LEU A 53 9.02 7.71 -4.27
C LEU A 53 9.82 8.73 -5.10
N GLY A 54 11.09 8.42 -5.39
CA GLY A 54 12.04 9.42 -5.90
C GLY A 54 12.23 10.59 -4.93
N SER A 55 12.59 11.76 -5.46
CA SER A 55 12.67 13.02 -4.70
C SER A 55 12.08 14.21 -5.47
N ARG A 56 11.10 13.94 -6.34
CA ARG A 56 10.55 14.90 -7.32
C ARG A 56 9.86 16.13 -6.72
N ALA A 57 9.67 16.19 -5.39
CA ALA A 57 9.31 17.43 -4.73
C ALA A 57 10.33 18.55 -5.03
N CYS A 58 11.62 18.23 -5.03
CA CYS A 58 12.71 19.09 -5.49
C CYS A 58 13.96 18.23 -5.79
N GLY A 59 13.97 17.56 -6.94
CA GLY A 59 15.01 16.59 -7.27
C GLY A 59 14.58 15.62 -8.38
N PRO A 60 15.35 14.54 -8.58
CA PRO A 60 15.04 13.51 -9.58
C PRO A 60 13.70 12.80 -9.34
N ASP A 61 13.12 12.35 -10.44
CA ASP A 61 11.98 11.42 -10.41
C ASP A 61 12.40 10.03 -9.91
N VAL A 62 11.43 9.13 -9.73
CA VAL A 62 11.69 7.72 -9.47
C VAL A 62 12.60 7.14 -10.57
N TRP A 63 13.64 6.41 -10.16
CA TRP A 63 14.51 5.73 -11.12
C TRP A 63 13.72 4.66 -11.88
N PRO A 64 13.98 4.42 -13.19
CA PRO A 64 13.13 3.55 -14.01
C PRO A 64 12.88 2.14 -13.44
N GLU A 65 13.87 1.56 -12.75
CA GLU A 65 13.77 0.23 -12.11
C GLU A 65 12.80 0.19 -10.90
N PHE A 66 12.50 1.33 -10.29
CA PHE A 66 11.56 1.47 -9.17
C PHE A 66 10.22 2.08 -9.58
N SER A 67 10.06 2.40 -10.87
CA SER A 67 8.81 2.95 -11.41
C SER A 67 7.80 1.84 -11.67
N LEU A 68 6.70 1.82 -10.92
CA LEU A 68 5.63 0.86 -11.16
C LEU A 68 4.88 1.20 -12.46
N ARG A 69 4.98 0.31 -13.45
CA ARG A 69 4.23 0.37 -14.72
C ARG A 69 3.05 -0.63 -14.69
N PRO A 70 2.01 -0.45 -15.52
CA PRO A 70 0.89 -1.38 -15.58
C PRO A 70 1.33 -2.80 -15.92
N GLU A 71 0.85 -3.77 -15.15
CA GLU A 71 1.20 -5.18 -15.33
C GLU A 71 0.24 -6.11 -14.57
N ALA A 72 0.14 -7.36 -15.02
CA ALA A 72 -0.61 -8.37 -14.30
C ALA A 72 0.10 -8.79 -12.99
N ARG A 73 -0.71 -9.01 -11.95
CA ARG A 73 -0.28 -9.44 -10.62
C ARG A 73 -1.27 -10.44 -10.03
N THR A 74 -0.77 -11.28 -9.11
CA THR A 74 -1.57 -12.25 -8.36
C THR A 74 -1.22 -12.12 -6.89
N LEU A 75 -2.23 -12.04 -6.03
CA LEU A 75 -2.07 -12.13 -4.59
C LEU A 75 -2.56 -13.50 -4.11
N ARG A 76 -1.72 -14.16 -3.32
CA ARG A 76 -2.06 -15.43 -2.68
C ARG A 76 -1.97 -15.24 -1.18
N VAL A 77 -3.13 -15.18 -0.53
CA VAL A 77 -3.23 -14.93 0.91
C VAL A 77 -4.18 -15.92 1.57
N ARG A 78 -3.91 -16.26 2.82
CA ARG A 78 -4.83 -17.01 3.67
C ARG A 78 -5.15 -16.19 4.92
N PHE A 79 -6.43 -15.98 5.14
CA PHE A 79 -6.96 -15.41 6.37
C PHE A 79 -7.23 -16.52 7.39
N GLY A 80 -7.00 -16.21 8.66
CA GLY A 80 -7.28 -17.07 9.80
C GLY A 80 -7.73 -16.24 11.00
N SER A 81 -8.09 -16.96 12.07
CA SER A 81 -8.62 -16.42 13.32
C SER A 81 -7.73 -16.73 14.51
#